data_AF-A0A9W6DSM3-F1
#
_entry.id   AF-A0A9W6DSM3-F1
#
_cell.length_a   1.000
_cell.length_b   1.000
_cell.length_c   1.000
_cell.angle_alpha   90.00
_cell.angle_beta   90.00
_cell.angle_gamma   90.00
#
_symmetry.space_group_name_H-M   'P 1'
#
loop_
_entity.id
_entity.type
_entity.pdbx_description
1 polymer ?
#
loop_
_entity_poly.entity_id
_entity_poly.type
_entity_poly.pdbx_seq_one_letter_code
_entity_poly.pdbx_strand_id
1 'polypeptide(L)'
;MSPIYLFILPSLPHRPGIPFSDKLRSLDWLGIVLTAGLYVSFTLAFTFAGSIWAWSDGRFIALLVVFFVITVIFCVTQRYSILTDPINRIFPCEFLRDPQLILLYVCMACGGAALFVTIYYIPLYFLFVHGDSGTQAAVRLLPFICFYVATILFCGAVMGRAGYHHLWYLFSGICMTCGAATMYTVQYDTPAANIYGYSILLGLGMTTTQAGYAVGPFFVPPDRVAELIQYLNISQGSSQLIGLAIASCIFQSLGFQRLKEVLLAQTEYYSDAQIQAAIAGARSELLHNATPELRAKCVDAIVKTIGDVWVMVIVAGALWTLCSLFLTRKRFLV
;
A
#
# COMPACT_ATOMS: atom_id res chain seq x y z
N MET A 1 2.79 -18.18 -2.82
CA MET A 1 3.77 -18.73 -3.79
C MET A 1 3.42 -20.20 -4.03
N SER A 2 3.12 -20.59 -5.26
CA SER A 2 2.78 -21.97 -5.62
C SER A 2 4.01 -22.90 -5.43
N PRO A 3 3.85 -24.15 -4.93
CA PRO A 3 4.93 -25.13 -4.78
C PRO A 3 5.70 -25.42 -6.07
N ILE A 4 5.10 -25.16 -7.24
CA ILE A 4 5.71 -25.35 -8.56
C ILE A 4 6.98 -24.52 -8.76
N TYR A 5 7.10 -23.37 -8.10
CA TYR A 5 8.31 -22.55 -8.22
C TYR A 5 9.56 -23.23 -7.64
N LEU A 6 9.43 -24.17 -6.71
CA LEU A 6 10.57 -24.95 -6.20
C LEU A 6 11.22 -25.83 -7.28
N PHE A 7 10.48 -26.20 -8.33
CA PHE A 7 10.93 -27.11 -9.38
C PHE A 7 11.33 -26.41 -10.69
N ILE A 8 10.97 -25.12 -10.86
CA ILE A 8 11.20 -24.36 -12.10
C ILE A 8 12.20 -23.22 -11.89
N LEU A 9 12.57 -22.89 -10.64
CA LEU A 9 13.58 -21.86 -10.38
C LEU A 9 14.89 -22.24 -11.10
N PRO A 10 15.35 -21.42 -12.07
CA PRO A 10 16.72 -21.54 -12.56
C PRO A 10 17.66 -21.46 -11.36
N SER A 11 18.78 -22.17 -11.41
CA SER A 11 19.81 -22.11 -10.38
C SER A 11 20.08 -20.65 -10.03
N LEU A 12 19.71 -20.24 -8.81
CA LEU A 12 20.06 -18.94 -8.26
C LEU A 12 21.53 -18.71 -8.57
N PRO A 13 21.96 -17.53 -9.05
CA PRO A 13 23.34 -17.27 -9.40
C PRO A 13 24.20 -17.69 -8.22
N HIS A 14 24.80 -18.87 -8.36
CA HIS A 14 25.67 -19.43 -7.36
C HIS A 14 26.82 -18.43 -7.34
N ARG A 15 27.11 -17.83 -6.19
CA ARG A 15 28.46 -17.34 -5.95
C ARG A 15 29.24 -18.59 -5.52
N PRO A 16 29.84 -19.36 -6.45
CA PRO A 16 30.59 -20.56 -6.08
C PRO A 16 31.71 -20.15 -5.14
N GLY A 17 31.90 -20.90 -4.05
CA GLY A 17 33.03 -20.74 -3.14
C GLY A 17 32.78 -20.04 -1.82
N ILE A 18 31.59 -19.48 -1.55
CA ILE A 18 31.27 -18.90 -0.23
C ILE A 18 30.46 -19.90 0.61
N PRO A 19 31.00 -20.38 1.75
CA PRO A 19 30.26 -21.29 2.63
C PRO A 19 29.01 -20.60 3.20
N PHE A 20 27.99 -21.38 3.52
CA PHE A 20 26.69 -20.87 3.99
C PHE A 20 26.83 -19.98 5.24
N SER A 21 27.77 -20.30 6.14
CA SER A 21 28.09 -19.50 7.33
C SER A 21 28.46 -18.07 6.98
N ASP A 22 29.23 -17.87 5.93
CA ASP A 22 29.80 -16.57 5.58
C ASP A 22 28.75 -15.71 4.88
N LYS A 23 27.86 -16.34 4.11
CA LYS A 23 26.65 -15.68 3.59
C LYS A 23 25.72 -15.21 4.71
N LEU A 24 25.59 -16.00 5.77
CA LEU A 24 24.74 -15.66 6.92
C LEU A 24 25.36 -14.54 7.75
N ARG A 25 26.69 -14.54 7.91
CA ARG A 25 27.43 -13.47 8.60
C ARG A 25 27.44 -12.15 7.81
N SER A 26 27.36 -12.20 6.49
CA SER A 26 27.32 -11.00 5.65
C SER A 26 25.96 -10.31 5.62
N LEU A 27 24.94 -10.81 6.31
CA LEU A 27 23.64 -10.14 6.39
C LEU A 27 23.66 -9.01 7.42
N ASP A 28 22.97 -7.91 7.10
CA ASP A 28 22.73 -6.82 8.03
C ASP A 28 21.66 -7.20 9.08
N TRP A 29 22.06 -8.02 10.05
CA TRP A 29 21.17 -8.48 11.13
C TRP A 29 20.59 -7.35 11.95
N LEU A 30 21.40 -6.31 12.22
CA LEU A 30 20.95 -5.14 12.96
C LEU A 30 19.89 -4.39 12.18
N GLY A 31 20.14 -4.12 10.89
CA GLY A 31 19.17 -3.50 9.99
C GLY A 31 17.88 -4.31 9.90
N ILE A 32 17.96 -5.64 9.81
CA ILE A 32 16.78 -6.53 9.79
C ILE A 32 15.95 -6.39 11.07
N VAL A 33 16.58 -6.47 12.24
CA VAL A 33 15.89 -6.37 13.54
C VAL A 33 15.27 -4.98 13.74
N LEU A 34 16.01 -3.92 13.40
CA LEU A 34 15.51 -2.54 13.48
C LEU A 34 14.33 -2.32 12.51
N THR A 35 14.42 -2.83 11.29
CA THR A 35 13.35 -2.73 10.29
C THR A 35 12.09 -3.48 10.75
N ALA A 36 12.25 -4.68 11.30
CA ALA A 36 11.13 -5.43 11.89
C ALA A 36 10.49 -4.66 13.06
N GLY A 37 11.30 -4.13 13.99
CA GLY A 37 10.82 -3.32 15.09
C GLY A 37 10.09 -2.05 14.64
N LEU A 38 10.59 -1.39 13.58
CA LEU A 38 9.96 -0.21 12.97
C LEU A 38 8.58 -0.55 12.44
N TYR A 39 8.44 -1.57 11.60
CA TYR A 39 7.13 -1.93 11.03
C TYR A 39 6.16 -2.49 12.06
N VAL A 40 6.63 -3.27 13.04
CA VAL A 40 5.79 -3.80 14.12
C VAL A 40 5.27 -2.67 15.00
N SER A 41 6.14 -1.77 15.47
CA SER A 41 5.72 -0.64 16.31
C SER A 41 4.75 0.29 15.57
N PHE A 42 5.04 0.62 14.30
CA PHE A 42 4.15 1.41 13.45
C PHE A 42 2.79 0.74 13.28
N THR A 43 2.76 -0.51 12.82
CA THR A 43 1.51 -1.22 12.53
C THR A 43 0.68 -1.39 13.80
N LEU A 44 1.30 -1.76 14.92
CA LEU A 44 0.60 -1.96 16.18
C LEU A 44 -0.02 -0.66 16.70
N ALA A 45 0.72 0.45 16.62
CA ALA A 45 0.21 1.76 17.02
C ALA A 45 -1.02 2.15 16.20
N PHE A 46 -0.95 2.09 14.87
CA PHE A 46 -2.03 2.55 13.99
C PHE A 46 -3.19 1.55 13.84
N THR A 47 -2.98 0.26 14.13
CA THR A 47 -4.07 -0.74 14.13
C THR A 47 -5.04 -0.52 15.27
N PHE A 48 -4.53 -0.11 16.44
CA PHE A 48 -5.34 0.07 17.65
C PHE A 48 -5.67 1.52 17.98
N ALA A 49 -4.99 2.49 17.36
CA ALA A 49 -5.26 3.91 17.53
C ALA A 49 -6.67 4.28 17.08
N GLY A 50 -7.39 5.03 17.92
CA GLY A 50 -8.73 5.54 17.63
C GLY A 50 -9.85 4.51 17.70
N SER A 51 -9.53 3.21 17.69
CA SER A 51 -10.47 2.11 17.94
C SER A 51 -10.40 1.69 19.41
N ILE A 52 -9.42 0.87 19.78
CA ILE A 52 -9.27 0.29 21.13
C ILE A 52 -8.56 1.26 22.07
N TRP A 53 -7.59 2.01 21.55
CA TRP A 53 -6.80 2.96 22.32
C TRP A 53 -7.18 4.38 21.93
N ALA A 54 -7.52 5.20 22.93
CA ALA A 54 -7.63 6.62 22.72
C ALA A 54 -6.29 7.18 22.21
N TRP A 55 -6.33 8.23 21.40
CA TRP A 55 -5.13 8.88 20.89
C TRP A 55 -4.22 9.44 22.00
N SER A 56 -4.78 9.68 23.18
CA SER A 56 -4.05 10.11 24.38
C SER A 56 -3.59 8.94 25.28
N ASP A 57 -3.84 7.69 24.90
CA ASP A 57 -3.44 6.51 25.68
C ASP A 57 -1.91 6.39 25.71
N GLY A 58 -1.35 6.17 26.90
CA GLY A 58 0.08 6.02 27.10
C GLY A 58 0.70 4.89 26.26
N ARG A 59 -0.05 3.83 25.94
CA ARG A 59 0.41 2.71 25.10
C ARG A 59 0.64 3.15 23.65
N PHE A 60 -0.27 3.94 23.10
CA PHE A 60 -0.13 4.49 21.75
C PHE A 60 1.06 5.46 21.68
N ILE A 61 1.16 6.37 22.66
CA ILE A 61 2.28 7.32 22.74
C ILE A 61 3.62 6.58 22.89
N ALA A 62 3.68 5.55 23.75
CA ALA A 62 4.88 4.74 23.93
C ALA A 62 5.32 4.03 22.63
N LEU A 63 4.38 3.45 21.88
CA LEU A 63 4.69 2.81 20.60
C LEU A 63 5.17 3.82 19.54
N LEU A 64 4.59 5.03 19.52
CA LEU A 64 5.09 6.10 18.65
C LEU A 64 6.52 6.52 19.03
N VAL A 65 6.80 6.71 20.32
CA VAL A 65 8.15 7.04 20.79
C VAL A 65 9.14 5.94 20.41
N VAL A 66 8.77 4.67 20.62
CA VAL A 66 9.60 3.51 20.21
C VAL A 66 9.82 3.51 18.70
N PHE A 67 8.79 3.75 17.89
CA PHE A 67 8.89 3.86 16.45
C PHE A 67 9.87 4.96 16.02
N PHE A 68 9.77 6.16 16.59
CA PHE A 68 10.68 7.26 16.26
C PHE A 68 12.11 6.98 16.70
N VAL A 69 12.31 6.43 17.90
CA VAL A 69 13.64 6.07 18.41
C VAL A 69 14.28 4.99 17.53
N ILE A 70 13.55 3.92 17.18
CA ILE A 70 14.04 2.86 16.28
C ILE A 70 14.35 3.44 14.90
N THR A 71 13.51 4.34 14.38
CA THR A 71 13.74 5.00 13.08
C THR A 71 15.02 5.83 13.10
N VAL A 72 15.26 6.61 14.16
CA VAL A 72 16.51 7.38 14.31
C VAL A 72 17.72 6.45 14.39
N ILE A 73 17.65 5.39 15.20
CA ILE A 73 18.71 4.38 15.31
C ILE A 73 18.96 3.70 13.96
N PHE A 74 17.91 3.36 13.22
CA PHE A 74 17.99 2.80 11.88
C PHE A 74 18.67 3.77 10.91
N CYS A 75 18.25 5.03 10.86
CA CYS A 75 18.88 6.03 10.00
C CYS A 75 20.37 6.21 10.31
N VAL A 76 20.74 6.26 11.59
CA VAL A 76 22.16 6.39 12.02
C VAL A 76 22.96 5.15 11.65
N THR A 77 22.45 3.94 11.94
CA THR A 77 23.16 2.68 11.65
C THR A 77 23.35 2.47 10.15
N GLN A 78 22.33 2.76 9.34
CA GLN A 78 22.40 2.64 7.89
C GLN A 78 23.29 3.72 7.25
N ARG A 79 23.29 4.95 7.80
CA ARG A 79 24.11 6.06 7.28
C ARG A 79 25.60 5.86 7.55
N TYR A 80 25.95 5.42 8.76
CA TYR A 80 27.34 5.25 9.18
C TYR A 80 27.85 3.81 9.02
N SER A 81 27.02 2.90 8.49
CA SER A 81 27.35 1.47 8.34
C SER A 81 27.86 0.87 9.65
N ILE A 82 27.13 1.12 10.75
CA ILE A 82 27.48 0.59 12.07
C ILE A 82 27.10 -0.89 12.11
N LEU A 83 28.07 -1.76 12.43
CA LEU A 83 27.90 -3.23 12.48
C LEU A 83 27.47 -3.87 11.15
N THR A 84 27.70 -3.19 10.03
CA THR A 84 27.45 -3.70 8.67
C THR A 84 28.43 -3.08 7.67
N ASP A 85 28.58 -3.68 6.49
CA ASP A 85 29.36 -3.09 5.41
C ASP A 85 28.48 -2.24 4.49
N PRO A 86 29.02 -1.19 3.85
CA PRO A 86 28.28 -0.38 2.87
C PRO A 86 27.62 -1.20 1.75
N ILE A 87 28.20 -2.34 1.38
CA ILE A 87 27.71 -3.26 0.35
C ILE A 87 26.59 -4.17 0.87
N ASN A 88 26.65 -4.54 2.15
CA ASN A 88 25.80 -5.58 2.75
C ASN A 88 24.60 -5.01 3.52
N ARG A 89 24.53 -3.69 3.69
CA ARG A 89 23.46 -3.02 4.44
C ARG A 89 22.09 -3.21 3.81
N ILE A 90 21.07 -3.20 4.65
CA ILE A 90 19.69 -3.42 4.19
C ILE A 90 19.17 -2.26 3.33
N PHE A 91 19.57 -1.01 3.61
CA PHE A 91 19.10 0.14 2.85
C PHE A 91 20.25 0.86 2.12
N PRO A 92 20.31 0.83 0.76
CA PRO A 92 21.37 1.46 -0.01
C PRO A 92 21.19 2.99 -0.07
N CYS A 93 21.68 3.68 0.96
CA CYS A 93 21.61 5.13 1.11
C CYS A 93 22.30 5.93 -0.02
N GLU A 94 23.19 5.36 -0.84
CA GLU A 94 23.82 6.11 -1.94
C GLU A 94 22.78 6.57 -2.97
N PHE A 95 21.73 5.77 -3.18
CA PHE A 95 20.68 6.09 -4.16
C PHE A 95 19.85 7.30 -3.76
N LEU A 96 19.86 7.70 -2.48
CA LEU A 96 19.27 8.96 -2.02
C LEU A 96 20.02 10.22 -2.49
N ARG A 97 21.17 10.07 -3.17
CA ARG A 97 21.88 11.21 -3.78
C ARG A 97 21.47 11.46 -5.23
N ASP A 98 20.84 10.49 -5.89
CA ASP A 98 20.37 10.64 -7.27
C ASP A 98 18.88 11.04 -7.26
N PRO A 99 18.54 12.27 -7.71
CA PRO A 99 17.15 12.72 -7.77
C PRO A 99 16.24 11.77 -8.57
N GLN A 100 16.74 11.11 -9.61
CA GLN A 100 15.94 10.18 -10.42
C GLN A 100 15.56 8.92 -9.65
N LEU A 101 16.48 8.39 -8.85
CA LEU A 101 16.21 7.24 -7.98
C LEU A 101 15.29 7.61 -6.83
N ILE A 102 15.37 8.84 -6.30
CA ILE A 102 14.42 9.36 -5.31
C ILE A 102 13.01 9.46 -5.92
N LEU A 103 12.88 10.03 -7.11
CA LEU A 103 11.59 10.14 -7.79
C LEU A 103 10.97 8.76 -8.08
N LEU A 104 11.78 7.80 -8.55
CA LEU A 104 11.32 6.42 -8.75
C LEU A 104 10.88 5.77 -7.43
N TYR A 105 11.62 5.99 -6.35
CA TYR A 105 11.24 5.51 -5.01
C TYR A 105 9.89 6.10 -4.58
N VAL A 106 9.71 7.42 -4.68
CA VAL A 106 8.43 8.05 -4.31
C VAL A 106 7.27 7.53 -5.15
N CYS A 107 7.46 7.36 -6.47
CA CYS A 107 6.46 6.73 -7.32
C CYS A 107 6.15 5.31 -6.82
N MET A 108 7.14 4.43 -6.69
CA MET A 108 6.92 3.06 -6.21
C MET A 108 6.25 2.99 -4.84
N ALA A 109 6.58 3.92 -3.94
CA ALA A 109 5.91 4.06 -2.65
C ALA A 109 4.42 4.41 -2.83
N CYS A 110 4.10 5.43 -3.64
CA CYS A 110 2.71 5.82 -3.94
C CYS A 110 1.90 4.67 -4.53
N GLY A 111 2.46 3.92 -5.47
CA GLY A 111 1.80 2.78 -6.10
C GLY A 111 1.60 1.61 -5.14
N GLY A 112 2.59 1.30 -4.31
CA GLY A 112 2.47 0.24 -3.30
C GLY A 112 1.36 0.53 -2.28
N ALA A 113 1.30 1.76 -1.78
CA ALA A 113 0.24 2.19 -0.87
C ALA A 113 -1.14 2.13 -1.55
N ALA A 114 -1.26 2.72 -2.74
CA ALA A 114 -2.50 2.77 -3.50
C ALA A 114 -3.04 1.38 -3.85
N LEU A 115 -2.17 0.46 -4.25
CA LEU A 115 -2.52 -0.91 -4.60
C LEU A 115 -3.16 -1.66 -3.42
N PHE A 116 -2.55 -1.61 -2.24
CA PHE A 116 -3.06 -2.35 -1.07
C PHE A 116 -4.33 -1.73 -0.50
N VAL A 117 -4.44 -0.40 -0.52
CA VAL A 117 -5.72 0.27 -0.23
C VAL A 117 -6.80 -0.23 -1.19
N THR A 118 -6.51 -0.30 -2.48
CA THR A 118 -7.50 -0.71 -3.49
C THR A 118 -7.94 -2.17 -3.33
N ILE A 119 -6.99 -3.08 -3.12
CA ILE A 119 -7.24 -4.52 -2.92
C ILE A 119 -8.03 -4.78 -1.63
N TYR A 120 -7.85 -3.95 -0.60
CA TYR A 120 -8.54 -4.13 0.67
C TYR A 120 -9.94 -3.50 0.67
N TYR A 121 -10.08 -2.25 0.19
CA TYR A 121 -11.30 -1.48 0.38
C TYR A 121 -12.39 -1.69 -0.68
N ILE A 122 -12.03 -2.14 -1.90
CA ILE A 122 -13.05 -2.56 -2.89
C ILE A 122 -13.87 -3.75 -2.39
N PRO A 123 -13.28 -4.89 -1.98
CA PRO A 123 -14.07 -6.01 -1.49
C PRO A 123 -14.76 -5.66 -0.17
N LEU A 124 -14.14 -4.84 0.69
CA LEU A 124 -14.75 -4.37 1.93
C LEU A 124 -16.05 -3.60 1.67
N TYR A 125 -16.09 -2.74 0.65
CA TYR A 125 -17.31 -2.07 0.22
C TYR A 125 -18.43 -3.07 -0.12
N PHE A 126 -18.12 -4.10 -0.93
CA PHE A 126 -19.11 -5.10 -1.33
C PHE A 126 -19.59 -5.96 -0.16
N LEU A 127 -18.71 -6.27 0.79
CA LEU A 127 -19.06 -6.96 2.04
C LEU A 127 -20.12 -6.19 2.84
N PHE A 128 -19.95 -4.88 3.01
CA PHE A 128 -20.89 -4.06 3.80
C PHE A 128 -22.17 -3.69 3.05
N VAL A 129 -22.06 -3.31 1.78
CA VAL A 129 -23.20 -2.78 1.00
C VAL A 129 -24.06 -3.90 0.44
N HIS A 130 -23.45 -4.92 -0.16
CA HIS A 130 -24.18 -6.00 -0.84
C HIS A 130 -24.39 -7.22 0.07
N GLY A 131 -23.76 -7.26 1.25
CA GLY A 131 -23.79 -8.43 2.12
C GLY A 131 -23.12 -9.65 1.48
N ASP A 132 -22.25 -9.43 0.49
CA ASP A 132 -21.58 -10.50 -0.25
C ASP A 132 -20.75 -11.36 0.71
N SER A 133 -20.67 -12.66 0.40
CA SER A 133 -19.67 -13.52 1.03
C SER A 133 -18.24 -13.08 0.66
N GLY A 134 -17.24 -13.45 1.47
CA GLY A 134 -15.84 -13.14 1.17
C GLY A 134 -15.41 -13.64 -0.23
N THR A 135 -15.92 -14.79 -0.66
CA THR A 135 -15.67 -15.32 -2.01
C THR A 135 -16.29 -14.44 -3.11
N GLN A 136 -17.53 -13.98 -2.94
CA GLN A 136 -18.17 -13.09 -3.90
C GLN A 136 -17.46 -11.74 -3.99
N ALA A 137 -17.10 -11.13 -2.85
CA ALA A 137 -16.36 -9.89 -2.82
C ALA A 137 -14.99 -10.02 -3.52
N ALA A 138 -14.30 -11.15 -3.37
CA ALA A 138 -13.06 -11.44 -4.08
C ALA A 138 -13.27 -11.58 -5.61
N VAL A 139 -14.37 -12.21 -6.04
CA VAL A 139 -14.73 -12.28 -7.47
C VAL A 139 -15.00 -10.88 -8.03
N ARG A 140 -15.63 -9.99 -7.26
CA ARG A 140 -15.88 -8.60 -7.66
C ARG A 140 -14.62 -7.73 -7.76
N LEU A 141 -13.52 -8.16 -7.14
CA LEU A 141 -12.20 -7.53 -7.28
C LEU A 141 -11.48 -7.94 -8.59
N LEU A 142 -11.89 -9.03 -9.24
CA LEU A 142 -11.22 -9.53 -10.46
C LEU A 142 -11.09 -8.50 -11.59
N PRO A 143 -12.10 -7.66 -11.90
CA PRO A 143 -11.94 -6.64 -12.94
C PRO A 143 -10.74 -5.72 -12.70
N PHE A 144 -10.54 -5.27 -11.46
CA PHE A 144 -9.35 -4.50 -11.08
C PHE A 144 -8.07 -5.30 -11.33
N ILE A 145 -7.97 -6.52 -10.80
CA ILE A 145 -6.75 -7.34 -10.89
C ILE A 145 -6.39 -7.66 -12.34
N CYS A 146 -7.38 -8.07 -13.15
CA CYS A 146 -7.17 -8.43 -14.55
C CYS A 146 -6.64 -7.24 -15.36
N PHE A 147 -7.27 -6.06 -15.22
CA PHE A 147 -6.81 -4.86 -15.94
C PHE A 147 -5.48 -4.34 -15.38
N TYR A 148 -5.27 -4.37 -14.07
CA TYR A 148 -4.00 -4.03 -13.44
C TYR A 148 -2.85 -4.87 -14.01
N VAL A 149 -2.99 -6.20 -14.01
CA VAL A 149 -1.97 -7.12 -14.53
C VAL A 149 -1.77 -6.94 -16.04
N ALA A 150 -2.87 -6.87 -16.81
CA ALA A 150 -2.78 -6.72 -18.26
C ALA A 150 -2.07 -5.42 -18.66
N THR A 151 -2.36 -4.32 -17.96
CA THR A 151 -1.76 -3.02 -18.26
C THR A 151 -0.30 -2.94 -17.85
N ILE A 152 0.11 -3.53 -16.72
CA ILE A 152 1.53 -3.65 -16.35
C ILE A 152 2.31 -4.43 -17.41
N LEU A 153 1.79 -5.57 -17.85
CA LEU A 153 2.44 -6.38 -18.89
C LEU A 153 2.56 -5.61 -20.19
N PHE A 154 1.49 -4.90 -20.58
CA PHE A 154 1.47 -4.03 -21.74
C PHE A 154 2.51 -2.92 -21.63
N CYS A 155 2.60 -2.24 -20.48
CA CYS A 155 3.61 -1.23 -20.23
C CYS A 155 5.02 -1.80 -20.34
N GLY A 156 5.30 -2.95 -19.72
CA GLY A 156 6.61 -3.59 -19.81
C GLY A 156 7.02 -3.90 -21.27
N ALA A 157 6.08 -4.39 -22.07
CA ALA A 157 6.34 -4.73 -23.47
C ALA A 157 6.49 -3.51 -24.40
N VAL A 158 5.70 -2.45 -24.16
CA VAL A 158 5.65 -1.27 -25.06
C VAL A 158 6.63 -0.18 -24.63
N MET A 159 6.81 0.05 -23.34
CA MET A 159 7.68 1.10 -22.80
C MET A 159 9.12 0.96 -23.30
N GLY A 160 9.63 -0.26 -23.39
CA GLY A 160 10.96 -0.54 -23.94
C GLY A 160 11.13 -0.18 -25.43
N ARG A 161 10.03 -0.13 -26.19
CA ARG A 161 10.03 0.27 -27.62
C ARG A 161 9.76 1.77 -27.81
N ALA A 162 8.86 2.34 -27.01
CA ALA A 162 8.50 3.76 -27.08
C ALA A 162 9.65 4.66 -26.60
N GLY A 163 10.41 4.21 -25.59
CA GLY A 163 11.61 4.87 -25.08
C GLY A 163 11.36 6.03 -24.12
N TYR A 164 10.14 6.60 -24.05
CA TYR A 164 9.81 7.73 -23.15
C TYR A 164 9.05 7.28 -21.90
N HIS A 165 9.75 6.81 -20.89
CA HIS A 165 9.14 6.34 -19.63
C HIS A 165 8.36 7.43 -18.87
N HIS A 166 8.85 8.67 -18.83
CA HIS A 166 8.19 9.75 -18.08
C HIS A 166 6.72 9.95 -18.49
N LEU A 167 6.38 9.77 -19.78
CA LEU A 167 5.01 9.85 -20.28
C LEU A 167 4.11 8.74 -19.73
N TRP A 168 4.65 7.52 -19.61
CA TRP A 168 3.94 6.40 -19.00
C TRP A 168 3.66 6.65 -17.53
N TYR A 169 4.65 7.16 -16.78
CA TYR A 169 4.47 7.50 -15.37
C TYR A 169 3.45 8.63 -15.18
N LEU A 170 3.47 9.64 -16.07
CA LEU A 170 2.51 10.73 -16.05
C LEU A 170 1.08 10.23 -16.31
N PHE A 171 0.90 9.41 -17.35
CA PHE A 171 -0.38 8.78 -17.67
C PHE A 171 -0.91 7.96 -16.49
N SER A 172 -0.05 7.13 -15.89
CA SER A 172 -0.37 6.32 -14.71
C SER A 172 -0.84 7.20 -13.55
N GLY A 173 -0.08 8.25 -13.19
CA GLY A 173 -0.43 9.15 -12.09
C GLY A 173 -1.78 9.85 -12.29
N ILE A 174 -2.05 10.36 -13.49
CA ILE A 174 -3.32 11.02 -13.83
C ILE A 174 -4.47 10.03 -13.72
N CYS A 175 -4.36 8.86 -14.36
CA CYS A 175 -5.39 7.83 -14.29
C CYS A 175 -5.62 7.32 -12.86
N MET A 176 -4.56 7.21 -12.05
CA MET A 176 -4.67 6.80 -10.64
C MET A 176 -5.44 7.84 -9.82
N THR A 177 -5.11 9.12 -10.02
CA THR A 177 -5.80 10.23 -9.36
C THR A 177 -7.27 10.28 -9.76
N CYS A 178 -7.57 10.18 -11.06
CA CYS A 178 -8.94 10.17 -11.57
C CYS A 178 -9.73 8.94 -11.09
N GLY A 179 -9.14 7.74 -11.15
CA GLY A 179 -9.77 6.52 -10.67
C GLY A 179 -10.10 6.58 -9.17
N ALA A 180 -9.16 7.06 -8.36
CA ALA A 180 -9.38 7.25 -6.93
C ALA A 180 -10.44 8.32 -6.65
N ALA A 181 -10.44 9.43 -7.41
CA ALA A 181 -11.45 10.47 -7.31
C ALA A 181 -12.85 9.95 -7.68
N THR A 182 -12.97 9.08 -8.69
CA THR A 182 -14.26 8.44 -9.00
C THR A 182 -14.70 7.48 -7.89
N MET A 183 -13.76 6.75 -7.26
CA MET A 183 -14.09 5.90 -6.11
C MET A 183 -14.52 6.71 -4.88
N TYR A 184 -13.98 7.90 -4.69
CA TYR A 184 -14.40 8.82 -3.62
C TYR A 184 -15.88 9.23 -3.76
N THR A 185 -16.43 9.25 -4.99
CA THR A 185 -17.84 9.59 -5.24
C THR A 185 -18.82 8.44 -5.03
N VAL A 186 -18.33 7.23 -4.72
CA VAL A 186 -19.18 6.05 -4.54
C VAL A 186 -20.06 6.23 -3.31
N GLN A 187 -21.37 6.05 -3.51
CA GLN A 187 -22.42 6.08 -2.50
C GLN A 187 -23.03 4.69 -2.34
N TYR A 188 -23.81 4.48 -1.28
CA TYR A 188 -24.39 3.17 -0.96
C TYR A 188 -25.29 2.60 -2.06
N ASP A 189 -25.92 3.47 -2.87
CA ASP A 189 -26.83 3.14 -3.97
C ASP A 189 -26.12 3.07 -5.33
N THR A 190 -24.80 3.27 -5.37
CA THR A 190 -24.04 3.30 -6.63
C THR A 190 -24.10 1.94 -7.32
N PRO A 191 -24.51 1.89 -8.60
CA PRO A 191 -24.58 0.65 -9.35
C PRO A 191 -23.21 -0.06 -9.40
N ALA A 192 -23.20 -1.38 -9.21
CA ALA A 192 -21.97 -2.18 -9.26
C ALA A 192 -21.18 -2.01 -10.57
N ALA A 193 -21.86 -1.76 -11.69
CA ALA A 193 -21.24 -1.48 -12.98
C ALA A 193 -20.33 -0.24 -12.95
N ASN A 194 -20.74 0.83 -12.25
CA ASN A 194 -19.94 2.04 -12.10
C ASN A 194 -18.67 1.74 -11.30
N ILE A 195 -18.79 0.97 -10.23
CA ILE A 195 -17.66 0.56 -9.39
C ILE A 195 -16.66 -0.28 -10.21
N TYR A 196 -17.13 -1.17 -11.07
CA TYR A 196 -16.24 -1.90 -11.98
C TYR A 196 -15.56 -0.98 -12.98
N GLY A 197 -16.26 0.01 -13.54
CA GLY A 197 -15.66 1.03 -14.40
C GLY A 197 -14.56 1.84 -13.69
N TYR A 198 -14.82 2.29 -12.47
CA TYR A 198 -13.84 3.01 -11.64
C TYR A 198 -12.65 2.12 -11.27
N SER A 199 -12.90 0.84 -11.03
CA SER A 199 -11.86 -0.16 -10.74
C SER A 199 -10.93 -0.37 -11.93
N ILE A 200 -11.47 -0.40 -13.15
CA ILE A 200 -10.68 -0.50 -14.38
C ILE A 200 -9.81 0.75 -14.56
N LEU A 201 -10.36 1.94 -14.31
CA LEU A 201 -9.61 3.19 -14.37
C LEU A 201 -8.47 3.24 -13.34
N LEU A 202 -8.71 2.76 -12.11
CA LEU A 202 -7.65 2.57 -11.10
C LEU A 202 -6.58 1.58 -11.57
N GLY A 203 -6.97 0.46 -12.17
CA GLY A 203 -6.04 -0.51 -12.76
C GLY A 203 -5.13 0.12 -13.83
N LEU A 204 -5.70 0.93 -14.72
CA LEU A 204 -4.95 1.74 -15.69
C LEU A 204 -4.03 2.77 -15.00
N GLY A 205 -4.50 3.38 -13.91
CA GLY A 205 -3.71 4.29 -13.09
C GLY A 205 -2.48 3.65 -12.46
N MET A 206 -2.47 2.32 -12.31
CA MET A 206 -1.38 1.57 -11.69
C MET A 206 -0.50 0.83 -12.70
N THR A 207 -0.59 1.19 -13.98
CA THR A 207 0.19 0.56 -15.06
C THR A 207 1.71 0.61 -14.85
N THR A 208 2.23 1.67 -14.22
CA THR A 208 3.67 1.86 -14.02
C THR A 208 4.19 1.47 -12.63
N THR A 209 3.38 0.83 -11.79
CA THR A 209 3.80 0.42 -10.42
C THR A 209 4.98 -0.55 -10.41
N GLN A 210 5.11 -1.38 -11.45
CA GLN A 210 6.24 -2.29 -11.65
C GLN A 210 7.31 -1.76 -12.61
N ALA A 211 7.08 -0.62 -13.27
CA ALA A 211 7.98 -0.10 -14.29
C ALA A 211 9.36 0.30 -13.73
N GLY A 212 9.45 0.57 -12.42
CA GLY A 212 10.70 0.90 -11.74
C GLY A 212 11.78 -0.18 -11.88
N TYR A 213 11.40 -1.46 -11.95
CA TYR A 213 12.35 -2.56 -12.14
C TYR A 213 12.97 -2.61 -13.53
N ALA A 214 12.24 -2.14 -14.55
CA ALA A 214 12.75 -2.05 -15.92
C ALA A 214 13.53 -0.75 -16.16
N VAL A 215 13.08 0.34 -15.54
CA VAL A 215 13.62 1.69 -15.75
C VAL A 215 14.83 1.98 -14.86
N GLY A 216 14.81 1.48 -13.63
CA GLY A 216 15.86 1.71 -12.63
C GLY A 216 17.27 1.33 -13.10
N PRO A 217 17.48 0.13 -13.69
CA PRO A 217 18.81 -0.33 -14.11
C PRO A 217 19.55 0.61 -15.08
N PHE A 218 18.86 1.52 -15.77
CA PHE A 218 19.50 2.52 -16.63
C PHE A 218 20.20 3.66 -15.87
N PHE A 219 19.90 3.83 -14.59
CA PHE A 219 20.49 4.88 -13.75
C PHE A 219 21.67 4.38 -12.91
N VAL A 220 21.94 3.08 -12.92
CA VAL A 220 22.99 2.48 -12.09
C VAL A 220 23.93 1.59 -12.90
N PRO A 221 25.20 1.46 -12.48
CA PRO A 221 26.10 0.46 -13.05
C PRO A 221 25.55 -0.97 -12.96
N PRO A 222 25.85 -1.87 -13.93
CA PRO A 222 25.31 -3.23 -13.98
C PRO A 222 25.57 -4.09 -12.73
N ASP A 223 26.69 -3.87 -12.06
CA ASP A 223 27.08 -4.53 -10.81
C ASP A 223 26.21 -4.13 -9.61
N ARG A 224 25.54 -2.97 -9.68
CA ARG A 224 24.70 -2.43 -8.60
C ARG A 224 23.19 -2.63 -8.81
N VAL A 225 22.80 -3.33 -9.87
CA VAL A 225 21.38 -3.59 -10.19
C VAL A 225 20.68 -4.36 -9.07
N ALA A 226 21.37 -5.30 -8.40
CA ALA A 226 20.79 -6.04 -7.27
C ALA A 226 20.46 -5.13 -6.08
N GLU A 227 21.37 -4.21 -5.72
CA GLU A 227 21.14 -3.19 -4.68
C GLU A 227 19.95 -2.30 -5.04
N LEU A 228 19.84 -1.91 -6.31
CA LEU A 228 18.73 -1.09 -6.79
C LEU A 228 17.41 -1.84 -6.66
N ILE A 229 17.34 -3.12 -7.06
CA ILE A 229 16.12 -3.91 -6.91
C ILE A 229 15.71 -3.99 -5.43
N GLN A 230 16.67 -4.15 -4.52
CA GLN A 230 16.41 -4.12 -3.08
C GLN A 230 15.87 -2.75 -2.62
N TYR A 231 16.45 -1.64 -3.07
CA TYR A 231 15.96 -0.28 -2.81
C TYR A 231 14.50 -0.09 -3.23
N LEU A 232 14.17 -0.54 -4.44
CA LEU A 232 12.82 -0.48 -4.99
C LEU A 232 11.83 -1.40 -4.25
N ASN A 233 12.28 -2.61 -3.85
CA ASN A 233 11.49 -3.52 -3.03
C ASN A 233 11.18 -2.95 -1.65
N ILE A 234 12.14 -2.27 -1.01
CA ILE A 234 11.90 -1.60 0.27
C ILE A 234 10.86 -0.50 0.06
N SER A 235 10.98 0.31 -0.99
CA SER A 235 10.01 1.36 -1.31
C SER A 235 8.59 0.81 -1.43
N GLN A 236 8.42 -0.22 -2.26
CA GLN A 236 7.12 -0.79 -2.55
C GLN A 236 6.57 -1.57 -1.35
N GLY A 237 7.36 -2.45 -0.73
CA GLY A 237 6.91 -3.28 0.38
C GLY A 237 6.59 -2.48 1.64
N SER A 238 7.41 -1.48 1.96
CA SER A 238 7.16 -0.61 3.12
C SER A 238 5.88 0.22 2.95
N SER A 239 5.66 0.77 1.76
CA SER A 239 4.50 1.61 1.51
C SER A 239 3.18 0.83 1.45
N GLN A 240 3.20 -0.44 1.06
CA GLN A 240 2.04 -1.32 1.14
C GLN A 240 1.57 -1.48 2.60
N LEU A 241 2.50 -1.79 3.49
CA LEU A 241 2.22 -1.97 4.92
C LEU A 241 1.81 -0.65 5.58
N ILE A 242 2.63 0.40 5.40
CA ILE A 242 2.37 1.72 5.99
C ILE A 242 1.07 2.30 5.45
N GLY A 243 0.85 2.18 4.15
CA GLY A 243 -0.33 2.72 3.49
C GLY A 243 -1.62 2.05 3.95
N LEU A 244 -1.62 0.71 4.03
CA LEU A 244 -2.76 -0.03 4.55
C LEU A 244 -3.01 0.26 6.04
N ALA A 245 -1.96 0.39 6.86
CA ALA A 245 -2.11 0.73 8.27
C ALA A 245 -2.71 2.12 8.48
N ILE A 246 -2.27 3.13 7.72
CA ILE A 246 -2.85 4.48 7.76
C ILE A 246 -4.32 4.45 7.30
N ALA A 247 -4.61 3.80 6.17
CA ALA A 247 -5.96 3.66 5.67
C ALA A 247 -6.88 2.96 6.68
N SER A 248 -6.40 1.89 7.31
CA SER A 248 -7.13 1.15 8.36
C SER A 248 -7.38 2.02 9.58
N CYS A 249 -6.41 2.83 10.00
CA CYS A 249 -6.58 3.77 11.09
C CYS A 249 -7.64 4.83 10.78
N ILE A 250 -7.62 5.40 9.56
CA ILE A 250 -8.66 6.34 9.08
C ILE A 250 -10.04 5.67 9.12
N PHE A 251 -10.14 4.46 8.54
CA PHE A 251 -11.40 3.72 8.49
C PHE A 251 -11.96 3.40 9.87
N GLN A 252 -11.11 2.91 10.78
CA GLN A 252 -11.51 2.54 12.13
C GLN A 252 -11.92 3.76 12.97
N SER A 253 -11.13 4.83 12.94
CA SER A 253 -11.39 6.03 13.75
C SER A 253 -12.62 6.81 13.28
N LEU A 254 -12.71 7.14 11.99
CA LEU A 254 -13.85 7.86 11.43
C LEU A 254 -15.10 6.99 11.38
N GLY A 255 -14.95 5.70 11.08
CA GLY A 255 -16.07 4.75 11.08
C GLY A 255 -16.69 4.62 12.46
N PHE A 256 -15.87 4.59 13.51
CA PHE A 256 -16.35 4.56 14.90
C PHE A 256 -17.12 5.81 15.27
N GLN A 257 -16.58 6.99 14.95
CA GLN A 257 -17.25 8.26 15.22
C GLN A 257 -18.61 8.34 14.50
N ARG A 258 -18.64 8.05 13.19
CA ARG A 258 -19.87 8.15 12.39
C ARG A 258 -20.93 7.13 12.78
N LEU A 259 -20.54 5.88 13.05
CA LEU A 259 -21.50 4.88 13.54
C LEU A 259 -22.04 5.26 14.92
N LYS A 260 -21.18 5.78 15.80
CA LYS A 260 -21.61 6.26 17.12
C LYS A 260 -22.62 7.40 17.00
N GLU A 261 -22.41 8.35 16.09
CA GLU A 261 -23.38 9.42 15.81
C GLU A 261 -24.73 8.88 15.32
N VAL A 262 -24.74 7.91 14.40
CA VAL A 262 -25.97 7.28 13.89
C VAL A 262 -26.72 6.53 15.00
N LEU A 263 -25.99 5.84 15.88
CA LEU A 263 -26.55 5.00 16.93
C LEU A 263 -27.01 5.81 18.15
N LEU A 264 -26.36 6.93 18.47
CA LEU A 264 -26.80 7.85 19.53
C LEU A 264 -28.16 8.50 19.24
N ALA A 265 -28.54 8.58 17.96
CA ALA A 265 -29.87 9.04 17.56
C ALA A 265 -30.97 7.98 17.77
N GLN A 266 -30.62 6.75 18.19
CA GLN A 266 -31.57 5.68 18.50
C GLN A 266 -31.90 5.64 19.99
N THR A 267 -33.05 5.06 20.34
CA THR A 267 -33.47 4.85 21.73
C THR A 267 -32.72 3.71 22.43
N GLU A 268 -32.14 2.78 21.68
CA GLU A 268 -31.38 1.64 22.21
C GLU A 268 -29.93 2.03 22.49
N TYR A 269 -29.40 1.64 23.65
CA TYR A 269 -28.02 1.89 24.02
C TYR A 269 -27.09 0.84 23.40
N TYR A 270 -26.10 1.29 22.65
CA TYR A 270 -25.03 0.44 22.10
C TYR A 270 -23.70 0.76 22.78
N SER A 271 -23.02 -0.28 23.26
CA SER A 271 -21.69 -0.15 23.84
C SER A 271 -20.62 0.12 22.78
N ASP A 272 -19.54 0.82 23.15
CA ASP A 272 -18.42 1.09 22.25
C ASP A 272 -17.82 -0.19 21.65
N ALA A 273 -17.82 -1.31 22.40
CA ALA A 273 -17.35 -2.61 21.91
C ALA A 273 -18.24 -3.18 20.79
N GLN A 274 -19.56 -2.99 20.87
CA GLN A 274 -20.49 -3.42 19.81
C GLN A 274 -20.32 -2.57 18.55
N ILE A 275 -20.08 -1.26 18.71
CA ILE A 275 -19.81 -0.35 17.58
C ILE A 275 -18.50 -0.74 16.87
N GLN A 276 -17.44 -1.01 17.65
CA GLN A 276 -16.17 -1.47 17.09
C GLN A 276 -16.30 -2.82 16.35
N ALA A 277 -17.06 -3.76 16.93
CA ALA A 277 -17.37 -5.02 16.26
C ALA A 277 -18.11 -4.83 14.93
N ALA A 278 -18.98 -3.81 14.84
CA ALA A 278 -19.68 -3.46 13.61
C ALA A 278 -18.77 -2.97 12.48
N ILE A 279 -17.66 -2.31 12.81
CA ILE A 279 -16.66 -1.84 11.84
C ILE A 279 -15.70 -2.96 11.46
N ALA A 280 -15.33 -3.79 12.44
CA ALA A 280 -14.42 -4.91 12.23
C ALA A 280 -15.03 -6.00 11.33
N GLY A 281 -16.36 -6.10 11.25
CA GLY A 281 -17.01 -7.11 10.41
C GLY A 281 -18.41 -6.73 9.94
N ALA A 282 -18.64 -6.92 8.63
CA ALA A 282 -19.95 -6.76 7.99
C ALA A 282 -21.05 -7.70 8.52
N ARG A 283 -20.67 -8.75 9.27
CA ARG A 283 -21.58 -9.71 9.92
C ARG A 283 -21.71 -9.49 11.42
N SER A 284 -21.44 -8.29 11.91
CA SER A 284 -21.66 -7.99 13.32
C SER A 284 -23.11 -8.22 13.72
N GLU A 285 -23.32 -8.66 14.96
CA GLU A 285 -24.66 -8.85 15.52
C GLU A 285 -25.49 -7.56 15.45
N LEU A 286 -24.83 -6.40 15.63
CA LEU A 286 -25.45 -5.09 15.52
C LEU A 286 -26.05 -4.87 14.14
N LEU A 287 -25.28 -5.06 13.06
CA LEU A 287 -25.79 -4.86 11.70
C LEU A 287 -26.80 -5.94 11.27
N HIS A 288 -26.67 -7.15 11.82
CA HIS A 288 -27.57 -8.26 11.51
C HIS A 288 -28.95 -8.09 12.15
N ASN A 289 -28.99 -7.61 13.40
CA ASN A 289 -30.23 -7.48 14.17
C ASN A 289 -30.87 -6.07 14.07
N ALA A 290 -30.17 -5.11 13.47
CA ALA A 290 -30.70 -3.78 13.22
C ALA A 290 -31.92 -3.80 12.28
N THR A 291 -32.83 -2.85 12.49
CA THR A 291 -33.93 -2.60 11.56
C THR A 291 -33.37 -2.23 10.16
N PRO A 292 -34.11 -2.49 9.07
CA PRO A 292 -33.64 -2.17 7.72
C PRO A 292 -33.21 -0.71 7.54
N GLU A 293 -33.94 0.22 8.17
CA GLU A 293 -33.63 1.65 8.14
C GLU A 293 -32.33 1.98 8.89
N LEU A 294 -32.13 1.43 10.09
CA LEU A 294 -30.90 1.64 10.86
C LEU A 294 -29.70 1.02 10.16
N ARG A 295 -29.85 -0.18 9.62
CA ARG A 295 -28.81 -0.85 8.84
C ARG A 295 -28.40 -0.01 7.63
N ALA A 296 -29.36 0.58 6.90
CA ALA A 296 -29.06 1.45 5.76
C ALA A 296 -28.24 2.68 6.19
N LYS A 297 -28.60 3.34 7.30
CA LYS A 297 -27.84 4.48 7.84
C LYS A 297 -26.43 4.10 8.29
N CYS A 298 -26.28 2.94 8.93
CA CYS A 298 -24.96 2.44 9.33
C CYS A 298 -24.09 2.10 8.12
N VAL A 299 -24.65 1.44 7.11
CA VAL A 299 -23.92 1.12 5.87
C VAL A 299 -23.54 2.40 5.12
N ASP A 300 -24.42 3.40 5.03
CA ASP A 300 -24.08 4.70 4.43
C ASP A 300 -22.92 5.40 5.16
N ALA A 301 -22.92 5.38 6.50
CA ALA A 301 -21.81 5.90 7.30
C ALA A 301 -20.49 5.15 7.01
N ILE A 302 -20.54 3.83 6.85
CA ILE A 302 -19.39 3.00 6.48
C ILE A 302 -18.90 3.32 5.07
N VAL A 303 -19.80 3.45 4.10
CA VAL A 303 -19.46 3.80 2.71
C VAL A 303 -18.78 5.17 2.64
N LYS A 304 -19.30 6.18 3.34
CA LYS A 304 -18.65 7.49 3.44
C LYS A 304 -17.25 7.38 4.03
N THR A 305 -17.06 6.48 5.00
CA THR A 305 -15.76 6.25 5.65
C THR A 305 -14.77 5.58 4.70
N ILE A 306 -15.23 4.62 3.90
CA ILE A 306 -14.44 4.06 2.78
C ILE A 306 -14.10 5.17 1.77
N GLY A 307 -15.05 6.09 1.52
CA GLY A 307 -14.83 7.32 0.76
C GLY A 307 -13.58 8.09 1.24
N ASP A 308 -13.48 8.40 2.53
CA ASP A 308 -12.34 9.14 3.09
C ASP A 308 -10.99 8.43 2.89
N VAL A 309 -10.98 7.09 2.88
CA VAL A 309 -9.77 6.32 2.60
C VAL A 309 -9.25 6.57 1.18
N TRP A 310 -10.15 6.78 0.20
CA TRP A 310 -9.75 7.07 -1.18
C TRP A 310 -9.00 8.40 -1.32
N VAL A 311 -9.16 9.35 -0.39
CA VAL A 311 -8.38 10.60 -0.36
C VAL A 311 -6.88 10.29 -0.33
N MET A 312 -6.46 9.26 0.41
CA MET A 312 -5.07 8.82 0.45
C MET A 312 -4.56 8.39 -0.93
N VAL A 313 -5.38 7.68 -1.70
CA VAL A 313 -5.05 7.21 -3.06
C VAL A 313 -5.03 8.38 -4.04
N ILE A 314 -5.93 9.36 -3.88
CA ILE A 314 -5.94 10.61 -4.65
C ILE A 314 -4.62 11.37 -4.42
N VAL A 315 -4.21 11.54 -3.16
CA VAL A 315 -2.95 12.21 -2.81
C VAL A 315 -1.74 11.45 -3.35
N ALA A 316 -1.73 10.11 -3.25
CA ALA A 316 -0.68 9.29 -3.84
C ALA A 316 -0.63 9.43 -5.37
N GLY A 317 -1.78 9.52 -6.04
CA GLY A 317 -1.92 9.77 -7.48
C GLY A 317 -1.38 11.14 -7.88
N ALA A 318 -1.74 12.18 -7.13
CA ALA A 318 -1.28 13.54 -7.38
C ALA A 318 0.25 13.64 -7.17
N LEU A 319 0.77 13.05 -6.10
CA LEU A 319 2.21 13.00 -5.84
C LEU A 319 2.96 12.22 -6.93
N TRP A 320 2.43 11.07 -7.36
CA TRP A 320 2.97 10.31 -8.49
C TRP A 320 3.03 11.16 -9.76
N THR A 321 1.92 11.83 -10.09
CA THR A 321 1.82 12.75 -11.24
C THR A 321 2.88 13.83 -11.15
N LEU A 322 3.02 14.50 -10.01
CA LEU A 322 4.02 15.54 -9.80
C LEU A 322 5.44 15.01 -9.95
N CYS A 323 5.78 13.89 -9.31
CA CYS A 323 7.11 13.26 -9.44
C CYS A 323 7.42 12.88 -10.89
N SER A 324 6.42 12.40 -11.65
CA SER A 324 6.60 12.01 -13.04
C SER A 324 7.04 13.16 -13.95
N LEU A 325 6.67 14.41 -13.64
CA LEU A 325 7.06 15.60 -14.41
C LEU A 325 8.56 15.90 -14.31
N PHE A 326 9.21 15.45 -13.23
CA PHE A 326 10.63 15.63 -12.97
C PHE A 326 11.49 14.41 -13.35
N LEU A 327 10.85 13.32 -13.81
CA LEU A 327 11.58 12.19 -14.39
C LEU A 327 12.26 12.59 -15.69
N THR A 328 13.39 11.94 -15.95
CA THR A 328 14.24 12.21 -17.10
C THR A 328 13.47 12.02 -18.41
N ARG A 329 13.56 13.00 -19.31
CA ARG A 329 12.90 12.93 -20.63
C ARG A 329 13.73 12.19 -21.69
N LYS A 330 14.93 11.72 -21.34
CA LYS A 330 15.81 10.97 -22.23
C LYS A 330 15.13 9.68 -22.69
N ARG A 331 15.33 9.35 -23.96
CA ARG A 331 14.80 8.15 -24.59
C ARG A 331 15.65 6.94 -24.20
N PHE A 332 15.02 5.85 -23.76
CA PHE A 332 15.68 4.59 -23.36
C PHE A 332 16.04 3.67 -24.54
N LEU A 333 16.09 4.18 -25.76
CA LEU A 333 16.56 3.39 -26.89
C LEU A 333 18.08 3.47 -26.96
N VAL A 334 18.72 2.31 -26.82
CA VAL A 334 20.09 2.06 -27.31
C VAL A 334 20.00 1.77 -28.80
#